data_AF-A0A261UL85-F1
#
_entry.id   AF-A0A261UL85-F1
#
_cell.length_a   1.000
_cell.length_b   1.000
_cell.length_c   1.000
_cell.angle_alpha   90.00
_cell.angle_beta   90.00
_cell.angle_gamma   90.00
#
_symmetry.space_group_name_H-M   'P 1'
#
loop_
_entity.id
_entity.type
_entity.pdbx_description
1 polymer ?
#
loop_
_entity_poly.entity_id
_entity_poly.type
_entity_poly.pdbx_seq_one_letter_code
_entity_poly.pdbx_strand_id
1 'polypeptide(L)'
;MHIAVYTTAACDECDKTKGALVARGIRFTERCATEHQRALVANGFASPPVIAFSVESELVAWQGYRQDMIDLLADLIEYGPLPRHGFRDLCDARDAVLTRFQAMQHIRGHQLDAEEFFTDHGKHPLYRGAVLLDWLGY
;
A
#
# COMPACT_ATOMS: atom_id res chain seq x y z
N MET A 1 -4.46 -5.03 -12.14
CA MET A 1 -3.67 -5.27 -10.91
C MET A 1 -4.03 -6.65 -10.35
N HIS A 2 -3.05 -7.44 -9.90
CA HIS A 2 -3.30 -8.73 -9.25
C HIS A 2 -2.92 -8.63 -7.76
N ILE A 3 -3.85 -9.00 -6.88
CA ILE A 3 -3.70 -8.93 -5.43
C ILE A 3 -3.64 -10.36 -4.90
N ALA A 4 -2.59 -10.68 -4.15
CA ALA A 4 -2.42 -11.93 -3.43
C ALA A 4 -2.55 -11.68 -1.93
N VAL A 5 -3.28 -12.56 -1.24
CA VAL A 5 -3.38 -12.53 0.22
C VAL A 5 -2.86 -13.87 0.75
N TYR A 6 -1.76 -13.81 1.49
CA TYR A 6 -1.14 -14.97 2.11
C TYR A 6 -1.72 -15.17 3.49
N THR A 7 -2.37 -16.30 3.72
CA THR A 7 -3.11 -16.63 4.94
C THR A 7 -2.68 -17.98 5.52
N THR A 8 -3.07 -18.24 6.76
CA THR A 8 -3.00 -19.58 7.37
C THR A 8 -4.37 -19.97 7.91
N ALA A 9 -4.57 -21.27 8.15
CA ALA A 9 -5.77 -21.75 8.82
C ALA A 9 -5.90 -21.17 10.25
N ALA A 10 -7.13 -21.03 10.74
CA ALA A 10 -7.45 -20.56 12.09
C ALA A 10 -6.77 -19.22 12.45
N CYS A 11 -6.90 -18.23 11.57
CA CYS A 11 -6.29 -16.91 11.71
C CYS A 11 -7.37 -15.82 11.64
N ASP A 12 -7.76 -15.29 12.80
CA ASP A 12 -8.82 -14.26 12.89
C ASP A 12 -8.50 -12.99 12.09
N GLU A 13 -7.23 -12.56 12.08
CA GLU A 13 -6.80 -11.41 11.27
C GLU A 13 -6.89 -11.68 9.77
N CYS A 14 -6.66 -12.94 9.35
CA CYS A 14 -6.79 -13.35 7.96
C CYS A 14 -8.25 -13.25 7.52
N ASP A 15 -9.18 -13.69 8.35
CA ASP A 15 -10.60 -13.61 8.05
C ASP A 15 -11.10 -12.15 8.06
N LYS A 16 -10.65 -11.33 9.01
CA LYS A 16 -10.90 -9.87 9.00
C LYS A 16 -10.39 -9.19 7.73
N THR A 17 -9.16 -9.50 7.33
CA THR A 17 -8.53 -8.95 6.12
C THR A 17 -9.31 -9.35 4.87
N LYS A 18 -9.65 -10.63 4.72
CA LYS A 18 -10.46 -11.12 3.58
C LYS A 18 -11.83 -10.46 3.55
N GLY A 19 -12.50 -10.38 4.70
CA GLY A 19 -13.81 -9.73 4.83
C GLY A 19 -13.77 -8.26 4.42
N ALA A 20 -12.77 -7.50 4.89
CA ALA A 20 -12.60 -6.09 4.55
C ALA A 20 -12.29 -5.87 3.05
N LEU A 21 -11.45 -6.72 2.44
CA LEU A 21 -11.19 -6.68 1.01
C LEU A 21 -12.47 -6.93 0.20
N VAL A 22 -13.25 -7.97 0.56
CA VAL A 22 -14.54 -8.28 -0.10
C VAL A 22 -15.54 -7.14 0.08
N ALA A 23 -15.63 -6.54 1.27
CA ALA A 23 -16.53 -5.42 1.55
C ALA A 23 -16.22 -4.18 0.68
N ARG A 24 -14.97 -4.01 0.27
CA ARG A 24 -14.54 -2.96 -0.68
C ARG A 24 -14.60 -3.40 -2.14
N GLY A 25 -15.16 -4.58 -2.44
CA GLY A 25 -15.25 -5.10 -3.81
C GLY A 25 -13.91 -5.56 -4.40
N ILE A 26 -12.88 -5.72 -3.56
CA ILE A 26 -11.53 -6.06 -3.99
C ILE A 26 -11.43 -7.57 -4.21
N ARG A 27 -11.12 -7.96 -5.46
CA ARG A 27 -10.84 -9.35 -5.83
C ARG A 27 -9.38 -9.68 -5.55
N PHE A 28 -9.14 -10.83 -4.90
CA PHE A 28 -7.80 -11.31 -4.57
C PHE A 28 -7.67 -12.82 -4.74
N THR A 29 -6.44 -13.28 -4.87
CA THR A 29 -6.07 -14.70 -4.85
C THR A 29 -5.52 -15.05 -3.47
N GLU A 30 -6.20 -15.95 -2.76
CA GLU A 30 -5.69 -16.49 -1.50
C GLU A 30 -4.53 -17.47 -1.76
N ARG A 31 -3.48 -17.39 -0.95
CA ARG A 31 -2.29 -18.25 -1.02
C ARG A 31 -1.96 -18.77 0.38
N CYS A 32 -1.47 -19.99 0.48
CA CYS A 32 -1.02 -20.56 1.75
C CYS A 32 0.30 -19.90 2.17
N ALA A 33 0.31 -19.16 3.29
CA ALA A 33 1.52 -18.51 3.77
C ALA A 33 2.62 -19.51 4.12
N THR A 34 2.26 -20.72 4.58
CA THR A 34 3.21 -21.79 4.92
C THR A 34 3.98 -22.29 3.70
N GLU A 35 3.30 -22.44 2.56
CA GLU A 35 3.94 -22.83 1.28
C GLU A 35 4.92 -21.75 0.76
N HIS A 36 4.68 -20.49 1.14
CA HIS A 36 5.48 -19.34 0.73
C HIS A 36 6.39 -18.79 1.84
N GLN A 37 6.54 -19.51 2.96
CA GLN A 37 7.17 -19.01 4.19
C GLN A 37 8.57 -18.44 3.95
N ARG A 38 9.41 -19.16 3.19
CA ARG A 38 10.78 -18.72 2.88
C ARG A 38 10.81 -17.36 2.17
N ALA A 39 9.91 -17.16 1.22
CA ALA A 39 9.84 -15.90 0.47
C ALA A 39 9.29 -14.76 1.35
N LEU A 40 8.27 -15.03 2.17
CA LEU A 40 7.69 -14.05 3.09
C LEU A 40 8.73 -13.57 4.12
N VAL A 41 9.44 -14.50 4.76
CA VAL A 41 10.49 -14.17 5.74
C VAL A 41 11.64 -13.41 5.09
N ALA A 42 12.06 -13.77 3.88
CA ALA A 42 13.11 -13.05 3.15
C ALA A 42 12.73 -11.59 2.83
N ASN A 43 11.43 -11.29 2.75
CA ASN A 43 10.91 -9.94 2.54
C ASN A 43 10.51 -9.23 3.86
N GLY A 44 10.89 -9.80 5.01
CA GLY A 44 10.65 -9.20 6.32
C GLY A 44 9.25 -9.43 6.89
N PHE A 45 8.45 -10.30 6.30
CA PHE A 45 7.13 -10.66 6.84
C PHE A 45 7.25 -11.85 7.79
N ALA A 46 6.86 -11.63 9.04
CA ALA A 46 6.98 -12.60 10.13
C ALA A 46 5.71 -13.43 10.36
N SER A 47 4.54 -12.89 10.01
CA SER A 47 3.27 -13.59 10.21
C SER A 47 2.24 -13.24 9.12
N PRO A 48 1.27 -14.12 8.85
CA PRO A 48 0.09 -13.77 8.08
C PRO A 48 -0.87 -12.87 8.91
N PRO A 49 -1.83 -12.20 8.26
CA PRO A 49 -2.00 -12.11 6.82
C PRO A 49 -0.93 -11.21 6.18
N VAL A 50 -0.51 -11.54 4.96
CA VAL A 50 0.31 -10.63 4.13
C VAL A 50 -0.45 -10.33 2.85
N ILE A 51 -0.64 -9.05 2.55
CA ILE A 51 -1.25 -8.60 1.31
C ILE A 51 -0.10 -8.14 0.41
N ALA A 52 -0.10 -8.59 -0.84
CA ALA A 52 0.89 -8.19 -1.83
C ALA A 52 0.24 -7.98 -3.20
N PHE A 53 0.64 -6.92 -3.90
CA PHE A 53 0.18 -6.62 -5.25
C PHE A 53 1.24 -5.85 -6.03
N SER A 54 1.07 -5.76 -7.35
CA SER A 54 1.93 -4.95 -8.21
C SER A 54 1.19 -3.77 -8.85
N VAL A 55 1.83 -2.60 -8.84
CA VAL A 55 1.37 -1.36 -9.47
C VAL A 55 2.55 -0.71 -10.17
N GLU A 56 2.41 -0.31 -11.44
CA GLU A 56 3.50 0.26 -12.27
C GLU A 56 4.87 -0.47 -12.19
N SER A 57 4.85 -1.82 -12.13
CA SER A 57 6.05 -2.67 -11.96
C SER A 57 6.71 -2.62 -10.58
N GLU A 58 6.09 -1.97 -9.58
CA GLU A 58 6.49 -2.00 -8.19
C GLU A 58 5.71 -3.04 -7.41
N LEU A 59 6.39 -3.81 -6.57
CA LEU A 59 5.77 -4.71 -5.61
C LEU A 59 5.44 -3.93 -4.33
N VAL A 60 4.17 -3.88 -3.98
CA VAL A 60 3.66 -3.27 -2.75
C VAL A 60 3.10 -4.37 -1.86
N ALA A 61 3.52 -4.39 -0.59
CA ALA A 61 3.08 -5.39 0.36
C ALA A 61 3.10 -4.89 1.81
N TRP A 62 2.22 -5.46 2.64
CA TRP A 62 2.22 -5.27 4.10
C TRP A 62 1.70 -6.50 4.82
N GLN A 63 2.02 -6.56 6.12
CA GLN A 63 1.58 -7.58 7.04
C GLN A 63 0.49 -7.05 7.99
N GLY A 64 -0.39 -7.94 8.40
CA GLY A 64 -1.44 -7.71 9.39
C GLY A 64 -2.71 -7.09 8.81
N TYR A 65 -3.78 -7.16 9.59
CA TYR A 65 -5.03 -6.47 9.27
C TYR A 65 -4.87 -4.95 9.43
N ARG A 66 -5.04 -4.21 8.33
CA ARG A 66 -4.88 -2.75 8.23
C ARG A 66 -6.02 -2.15 7.39
N GLN A 67 -7.10 -1.73 8.05
CA GLN A 67 -8.28 -1.16 7.35
C GLN A 67 -7.90 0.10 6.55
N ASP A 68 -7.09 0.97 7.14
CA ASP A 68 -6.52 2.16 6.50
C ASP A 68 -5.86 1.83 5.15
N MET A 69 -5.05 0.77 5.08
CA MET A 69 -4.37 0.38 3.84
C MET A 69 -5.29 -0.29 2.83
N ILE A 70 -6.29 -1.03 3.31
CA ILE A 70 -7.31 -1.62 2.44
C ILE A 70 -8.13 -0.51 1.77
N ASP A 71 -8.40 0.56 2.50
CA ASP A 71 -9.11 1.73 1.99
C ASP A 71 -8.28 2.45 0.92
N LEU A 72 -7.00 2.70 1.18
CA LEU A 72 -6.09 3.25 0.18
C LEU A 72 -5.96 2.34 -1.05
N LEU A 73 -5.93 1.01 -0.86
CA LEU A 73 -5.89 0.07 -1.97
C LEU A 73 -7.17 0.10 -2.81
N ALA A 74 -8.35 0.23 -2.18
CA ALA A 74 -9.61 0.37 -2.90
C ALA A 74 -9.57 1.58 -3.85
N ASP A 75 -9.16 2.73 -3.31
CA ASP A 75 -9.06 3.96 -4.08
C ASP A 75 -7.97 3.86 -5.17
N LEU A 76 -6.86 3.19 -4.89
CA LEU A 76 -5.82 2.91 -5.89
C LEU A 76 -6.34 2.05 -7.06
N ILE A 77 -7.24 1.09 -6.79
CA ILE A 77 -7.88 0.26 -7.82
C ILE A 77 -8.84 1.11 -8.67
N GLU A 78 -9.61 1.97 -8.02
CA GLU A 78 -10.67 2.76 -8.65
C GLU A 78 -10.10 3.91 -9.49
N TYR A 79 -9.20 4.70 -8.92
CA TYR A 79 -8.69 5.93 -9.52
C TYR A 79 -7.29 5.78 -10.13
N GLY A 80 -6.58 4.70 -9.80
CA GLY A 80 -5.20 4.49 -10.23
C GLY A 80 -4.16 5.22 -9.37
N PRO A 81 -2.86 4.93 -9.57
CA PRO A 81 -1.78 5.63 -8.90
C PRO A 81 -1.63 7.07 -9.41
N LEU A 82 -0.94 7.90 -8.64
CA LEU A 82 -0.55 9.24 -9.09
C LEU A 82 0.31 9.13 -10.38
N PRO A 83 -0.04 9.85 -11.48
CA PRO A 83 0.72 9.80 -12.72
C PRO A 83 2.16 10.26 -12.52
N ARG A 84 3.11 9.68 -13.27
CA ARG A 84 4.55 10.03 -13.20
C ARG A 84 4.87 11.51 -13.40
N HIS A 85 4.00 12.24 -14.11
CA HIS A 85 4.15 13.68 -14.35
C HIS A 85 3.33 14.54 -13.37
N GLY A 86 2.77 13.92 -12.33
CA GLY A 86 1.83 14.56 -11.41
C GLY A 86 0.45 14.82 -12.04
N PHE A 87 -0.48 15.28 -11.21
CA PHE A 87 -1.73 15.86 -11.69
C PHE A 87 -1.52 17.32 -12.09
N ARG A 88 -2.34 17.81 -13.03
CA ARG A 88 -2.40 19.23 -13.37
C ARG A 88 -3.21 20.04 -12.34
N ASP A 89 -4.07 19.37 -11.58
CA ASP A 89 -4.93 19.93 -10.54
C ASP A 89 -4.45 19.45 -9.16
N LEU A 90 -4.36 20.39 -8.21
CA LEU A 90 -4.00 20.11 -6.82
C LEU A 90 -5.07 19.26 -6.12
N CYS A 91 -6.35 19.48 -6.42
CA CYS A 91 -7.45 18.70 -5.84
C CYS A 91 -7.30 17.21 -6.18
N ASP A 92 -7.09 16.90 -7.46
CA ASP A 92 -6.84 15.52 -7.90
C ASP A 92 -5.57 14.95 -7.27
N ALA A 93 -4.51 15.75 -7.14
CA ALA A 93 -3.26 15.33 -6.51
C ALA A 93 -3.45 14.98 -5.02
N ARG A 94 -4.33 15.69 -4.30
CA ARG A 94 -4.62 15.44 -2.89
C ARG A 94 -5.38 14.13 -2.68
N ASP A 95 -6.32 13.82 -3.57
CA ASP A 95 -7.14 12.61 -3.45
C ASP A 95 -6.46 11.34 -3.98
N ALA A 96 -5.40 11.48 -4.78
CA ALA A 96 -4.66 10.36 -5.33
C ALA A 96 -4.01 9.46 -4.27
N VAL A 97 -3.76 8.20 -4.64
CA VAL A 97 -3.00 7.25 -3.83
C VAL A 97 -1.59 7.09 -4.41
N LEU A 98 -0.60 7.18 -3.52
CA LEU A 98 0.82 7.04 -3.83
C LEU A 98 1.35 5.75 -3.24
N THR A 99 2.21 5.03 -3.97
CA THR A 99 3.08 4.03 -3.35
C THR A 99 4.14 4.72 -2.50
N ARG A 100 4.71 3.99 -1.53
CA ARG A 100 5.88 4.46 -0.78
C ARG A 100 7.03 4.89 -1.70
N PHE A 101 7.27 4.16 -2.78
CA PHE A 101 8.33 4.51 -3.72
C PHE A 101 8.00 5.80 -4.46
N GLN A 102 6.76 5.99 -4.92
CA GLN A 102 6.33 7.25 -5.52
C GLN A 102 6.50 8.42 -4.55
N ALA A 103 6.08 8.27 -3.28
CA ALA A 103 6.32 9.28 -2.26
C ALA A 103 7.82 9.63 -2.13
N MET A 104 8.71 8.61 -2.07
CA MET A 104 10.16 8.85 -2.03
C MET A 104 10.68 9.58 -3.27
N GLN A 105 10.20 9.22 -4.47
CA GLN A 105 10.61 9.87 -5.71
C GLN A 105 10.21 11.35 -5.71
N HIS A 106 8.98 11.65 -5.28
CA HIS A 106 8.48 13.03 -5.16
C HIS A 106 9.34 13.82 -4.16
N ILE A 107 9.52 13.33 -2.94
CA ILE A 107 10.31 14.02 -1.90
C ILE A 107 11.74 14.30 -2.38
N ARG A 108 12.38 13.32 -3.01
CA ARG A 108 13.74 13.49 -3.58
C ARG A 108 13.77 14.47 -4.74
N GLY A 109 12.70 14.55 -5.53
CA GLY A 109 12.52 15.57 -6.56
C GLY A 109 12.52 16.99 -5.99
N HIS A 110 12.05 17.16 -4.75
CA HIS A 110 12.14 18.40 -3.97
C HIS A 110 13.48 18.58 -3.23
N GLN A 111 14.46 17.69 -3.43
CA GLN A 111 15.76 17.70 -2.74
C GLN A 111 15.66 17.56 -1.21
N LEU A 112 14.60 16.93 -0.72
CA LEU A 112 14.36 16.66 0.70
C LEU A 112 14.70 15.20 1.06
N ASP A 113 14.85 14.91 2.36
CA ASP A 113 15.07 13.55 2.86
C ASP A 113 13.73 12.83 3.09
N ALA A 114 13.57 11.66 2.44
CA ALA A 114 12.38 10.84 2.62
C ALA A 114 12.32 10.17 4.01
N GLU A 115 13.44 9.99 4.69
CA GLU A 115 13.44 9.42 6.04
C GLU A 115 12.79 10.36 7.07
N GLU A 116 12.85 11.68 6.87
CA GLU A 116 12.13 12.65 7.71
C GLU A 116 10.61 12.45 7.59
N PHE A 117 10.10 12.40 6.35
CA PHE A 117 8.69 12.12 6.09
C PHE A 117 8.23 10.80 6.72
N PHE A 118 9.04 9.74 6.62
CA PHE A 118 8.73 8.44 7.20
C PHE A 118 8.81 8.38 8.72
N THR A 119 9.61 9.25 9.33
CA THR A 119 9.65 9.40 10.79
C THR A 119 8.34 10.02 11.28
N ASP A 120 7.82 11.01 10.55
CA ASP A 120 6.58 11.71 10.91
C ASP A 120 5.32 10.88 10.62
N HIS A 121 5.29 10.19 9.47
CA HIS A 121 4.08 9.54 8.94
C HIS A 121 4.15 8.02 8.90
N GLY A 122 5.24 7.41 9.35
CA GLY A 122 5.45 5.97 9.31
C GLY A 122 5.82 5.42 7.92
N LYS A 123 6.42 4.23 7.88
CA LYS A 123 6.89 3.55 6.65
C LYS A 123 5.78 2.72 5.97
N HIS A 124 4.59 3.31 5.82
CA HIS A 124 3.45 2.68 5.17
C HIS A 124 3.71 2.35 3.69
N PRO A 125 3.07 1.30 3.14
CA PRO A 125 3.22 0.93 1.73
C PRO A 125 2.51 1.90 0.78
N LEU A 126 1.45 2.56 1.26
CA LEU A 126 0.59 3.49 0.52
C LEU A 126 0.36 4.76 1.34
N TYR A 127 0.18 5.88 0.65
CA TYR A 127 -0.15 7.18 1.24
C TYR A 127 -1.23 7.88 0.44
N ARG A 128 -2.05 8.69 1.11
CA ARG A 128 -2.90 9.67 0.43
C ARG A 128 -2.03 10.84 -0.05
N GLY A 129 -2.32 11.37 -1.24
CA GLY A 129 -1.60 12.51 -1.81
C GLY A 129 -1.60 13.73 -0.89
N ALA A 130 -2.73 14.02 -0.25
CA ALA A 130 -2.85 15.09 0.74
C ALA A 130 -1.79 15.00 1.85
N VAL A 131 -1.48 13.79 2.36
CA VAL A 131 -0.48 13.61 3.42
C VAL A 131 0.91 14.06 2.96
N LEU A 132 1.29 13.69 1.74
CA LEU A 132 2.57 14.11 1.18
C LEU A 132 2.59 15.62 0.88
N LEU A 133 1.52 16.13 0.28
CA LEU A 133 1.43 17.54 -0.13
C LEU A 133 1.43 18.48 1.08
N ASP A 134 0.66 18.14 2.12
CA ASP A 134 0.63 18.91 3.37
C ASP A 134 2.01 18.94 4.04
N TRP A 135 2.74 17.80 4.03
CA TRP A 135 4.12 17.74 4.55
C TRP A 135 5.11 18.57 3.73
N LEU A 136 4.94 18.62 2.41
CA LEU A 136 5.72 19.48 1.51
C LEU A 136 5.36 20.97 1.61
N GLY A 137 4.27 21.32 2.31
CA GLY A 137 3.82 22.69 2.51
C GLY A 137 2.94 23.25 1.38
N TYR A 138 2.22 22.39 0.65
CA TYR A 138 1.25 22.77 -0.40
C TYR A 138 -0.18 22.93 0.11
#